data_AF-A0AAJ6E712-F1
#
_entry.id   AF-A0AAJ6E712-F1
#
_cell.length_a   1.000
_cell.length_b   1.000
_cell.length_c   1.000
_cell.angle_alpha   90.00
_cell.angle_beta   90.00
_cell.angle_gamma   90.00
#
_symmetry.space_group_name_H-M   'P 1'
#
loop_
_entity.id
_entity.type
_entity.pdbx_description
1 polymer ?
#
loop_
_entity_poly.entity_id
_entity_poly.type
_entity_poly.pdbx_seq_one_letter_code
_entity_poly.pdbx_strand_id
1 'polypeptide(L)'
;MAIFVQLLFDSWGPFAGPANILFGSGDKILFFRYGAALAVVAGIAAIWRPSFLVPLFYFYHAWREMVSVVSGIFVTETDYLGMLDVGNFCVLGVLGTIVLTSAWAMDRLPWLRTVFASTNGVKELRDRAYGLIWACAVGAHLGSYFWSGIAKLQAGGEKPWTWLIANPTQTSILMGLERGDSPLGLWPGVLQMVWDAIVSNQLLFNVFVLGAQLLSPLAAISTRALSFFCLLFDLFHVGVYFTLGALFFFWIALNLFIVAAARTLPRDGFTPAMKLVMVVTIVCGRFFFYTNFLGWLDGPKLASPRFFVETRDGRQILAPSTYFGIYSYMIGTGTMYIPENHFRARVGGNNHDLATWHDATTCGSEILPRQDTGVAMEAVEKLVRETDRFFRVNPWVKESNSFYAYPHHMLSNPWMYPEFNKLSMDDIVAYHYVVDSVCLGLTEGKLVRDVRKRTDYRIDPK
;
A
#
# COMPACT_ATOMS: atom_id res chain seq x y z
N MET A 1 2.18 -5.72 -15.93
CA MET A 1 3.63 -5.74 -15.64
C MET A 1 3.92 -5.57 -14.16
N ALA A 2 3.50 -4.48 -13.50
CA ALA A 2 3.74 -4.26 -12.07
C ALA A 2 3.29 -5.44 -11.16
N ILE A 3 2.05 -5.93 -11.34
CA ILE A 3 1.55 -7.12 -10.62
C ILE A 3 2.36 -8.38 -10.93
N PHE A 4 2.83 -8.54 -12.17
CA PHE A 4 3.65 -9.69 -12.55
C PHE A 4 5.01 -9.64 -11.84
N VAL A 5 5.63 -8.45 -11.77
CA VAL A 5 6.86 -8.25 -11.00
C VAL A 5 6.61 -8.54 -9.52
N GLN A 6 5.56 -7.99 -8.91
CA GLN A 6 5.22 -8.27 -7.52
C GLN A 6 5.03 -9.77 -7.27
N LEU A 7 4.30 -10.47 -8.14
CA LEU A 7 4.16 -11.93 -8.07
C LEU A 7 5.53 -12.62 -8.07
N LEU A 8 6.46 -12.23 -8.96
CA LEU A 8 7.80 -12.82 -9.00
C LEU A 8 8.56 -12.59 -7.69
N PHE A 9 8.47 -11.40 -7.07
CA PHE A 9 9.06 -11.13 -5.76
C PHE A 9 8.41 -11.98 -4.66
N ASP A 10 7.09 -12.02 -4.63
CA ASP A 10 6.28 -12.70 -3.61
C ASP A 10 6.44 -14.24 -3.64
N SER A 11 6.63 -14.81 -4.84
CA SER A 11 6.75 -16.27 -5.00
C SER A 11 8.18 -16.74 -5.22
N TRP A 12 8.95 -16.17 -6.14
CA TRP A 12 10.33 -16.63 -6.42
C TRP A 12 11.43 -15.73 -5.88
N GLY A 13 11.09 -14.61 -5.25
CA GLY A 13 12.08 -13.71 -4.69
C GLY A 13 12.80 -14.35 -3.49
N PRO A 14 14.04 -13.93 -3.20
CA PRO A 14 14.80 -14.42 -2.05
C PRO A 14 14.32 -13.80 -0.73
N PHE A 15 13.01 -13.68 -0.51
CA PHE A 15 12.43 -13.00 0.65
C PHE A 15 11.81 -14.01 1.60
N ALA A 16 11.88 -13.70 2.90
CA ALA A 16 11.16 -14.48 3.89
C ALA A 16 9.65 -14.35 3.64
N GLY A 17 9.04 -15.39 3.10
CA GLY A 17 7.62 -15.68 3.21
C GLY A 17 7.40 -16.79 4.23
N PRO A 18 6.15 -17.20 4.52
CA PRO A 18 5.90 -18.36 5.35
C PRO A 18 6.71 -19.54 4.86
N ALA A 19 7.61 -20.01 5.73
CA ALA A 19 8.51 -21.08 5.36
C ALA A 19 7.63 -22.29 5.02
N ASN A 20 7.83 -22.84 3.83
CA ASN A 20 7.06 -23.91 3.16
C ASN A 20 6.07 -23.51 2.07
N ILE A 21 5.71 -22.25 1.82
CA ILE A 21 4.66 -21.94 0.81
C ILE A 21 4.94 -22.59 -0.56
N LEU A 22 6.16 -22.45 -1.10
CA LEU A 22 6.51 -23.11 -2.36
C LEU A 22 7.23 -24.45 -2.19
N PHE A 23 8.00 -24.63 -1.10
CA PHE A 23 9.00 -25.70 -1.01
C PHE A 23 8.77 -26.71 0.11
N GLY A 24 7.67 -26.59 0.87
CA GLY A 24 7.38 -27.52 1.95
C GLY A 24 6.66 -28.80 1.55
N SER A 25 6.17 -29.50 2.57
CA SER A 25 5.29 -30.67 2.47
C SER A 25 3.87 -30.38 3.00
N GLY A 26 2.81 -30.64 2.21
CA GLY A 26 1.40 -30.46 2.61
C GLY A 26 0.48 -30.00 1.46
N ASP A 27 -0.84 -30.16 1.61
CA ASP A 27 -1.83 -29.95 0.54
C ASP A 27 -1.90 -28.50 0.04
N LYS A 28 -1.70 -27.53 0.95
CA LYS A 28 -1.72 -26.09 0.62
C LYS A 28 -0.57 -25.68 -0.29
N ILE A 29 0.51 -26.46 -0.35
CA ILE A 29 1.73 -26.15 -1.12
C ILE A 29 1.52 -26.38 -2.61
N LEU A 30 0.62 -27.30 -2.97
CA LEU A 30 0.27 -27.52 -4.38
C LEU A 30 -0.33 -26.24 -4.98
N PHE A 31 -1.23 -25.56 -4.25
CA PHE A 31 -1.80 -24.29 -4.66
C PHE A 31 -0.73 -23.23 -4.88
N PHE A 32 0.15 -23.03 -3.90
CA PHE A 32 1.19 -22.01 -3.99
C PHE A 32 2.23 -22.33 -5.08
N ARG A 33 2.73 -23.57 -5.15
CA ARG A 33 3.76 -23.98 -6.13
C ARG A 33 3.25 -23.97 -7.56
N TYR A 34 2.17 -24.71 -7.83
CA TYR A 34 1.66 -24.84 -9.19
C TYR A 34 0.87 -23.62 -9.61
N GLY A 35 0.13 -23.00 -8.69
CA GLY A 35 -0.57 -21.75 -8.96
C GLY A 35 0.41 -20.62 -9.29
N ALA A 36 1.53 -20.49 -8.55
CA ALA A 36 2.54 -19.50 -8.89
C ALA A 36 3.09 -19.77 -10.29
N ALA A 37 3.50 -21.01 -10.59
CA ALA A 37 4.01 -21.39 -11.90
C ALA A 37 3.04 -21.03 -13.04
N LEU A 38 1.76 -21.36 -12.88
CA LEU A 38 0.71 -21.01 -13.82
C LEU A 38 0.56 -19.49 -13.98
N ALA A 39 0.62 -18.74 -12.87
CA ALA A 39 0.52 -17.29 -12.90
C ALA A 39 1.74 -16.62 -13.54
N VAL A 40 2.94 -17.21 -13.42
CA VAL A 40 4.11 -16.74 -14.17
C VAL A 40 3.98 -17.00 -15.64
N VAL A 41 3.55 -18.20 -16.04
CA VAL A 41 3.28 -18.50 -17.44
C VAL A 41 2.22 -17.54 -17.99
N ALA A 42 1.17 -17.26 -17.23
CA ALA A 42 0.16 -16.27 -17.58
C ALA A 42 0.73 -14.85 -17.68
N GLY A 43 1.58 -14.44 -16.74
CA GLY A 43 2.22 -13.12 -16.75
C GLY A 43 3.18 -12.91 -17.92
N ILE A 44 3.94 -13.95 -18.29
CA ILE A 44 4.79 -13.97 -19.49
C ILE A 44 3.91 -13.90 -20.74
N ALA A 45 2.89 -14.76 -20.83
CA ALA A 45 1.95 -14.76 -21.96
C ALA A 45 1.21 -13.42 -22.11
N ALA A 46 0.92 -12.74 -20.99
CA ALA A 46 0.24 -11.44 -20.96
C ALA A 46 1.01 -10.32 -21.66
N ILE A 47 2.34 -10.45 -21.82
CA ILE A 47 3.17 -9.49 -22.58
C ILE A 47 2.71 -9.41 -24.04
N TRP A 48 2.34 -10.55 -24.64
CA TRP A 48 1.87 -10.62 -26.04
C TRP A 48 0.35 -10.74 -26.16
N ARG A 49 -0.30 -11.27 -25.13
CA ARG A 49 -1.73 -11.59 -25.10
C ARG A 49 -2.35 -11.10 -23.80
N PRO A 50 -2.79 -9.84 -23.72
CA PRO A 50 -3.31 -9.25 -22.49
C PRO A 50 -4.47 -10.00 -21.83
N SER A 51 -5.16 -10.90 -22.53
CA SER A 51 -6.17 -11.80 -21.95
C SER A 51 -5.64 -12.67 -20.81
N PHE A 52 -4.35 -13.02 -20.82
CA PHE A 52 -3.71 -13.78 -19.75
C PHE A 52 -3.49 -12.96 -18.46
N LEU A 53 -3.80 -11.66 -18.47
CA LEU A 53 -3.85 -10.88 -17.23
C LEU A 53 -4.97 -11.36 -16.29
N VAL A 54 -6.08 -11.89 -16.80
CA VAL A 54 -7.19 -12.39 -15.96
C VAL A 54 -6.74 -13.51 -15.01
N PRO A 55 -6.16 -14.64 -15.48
CA PRO A 55 -5.67 -15.68 -14.59
C PRO A 55 -4.52 -15.19 -13.69
N LEU A 56 -3.66 -14.30 -14.16
CA LEU A 56 -2.62 -13.67 -13.33
C LEU A 56 -3.23 -12.90 -12.15
N PHE A 57 -4.18 -12.02 -12.41
CA PHE A 57 -4.79 -11.16 -11.39
C PHE A 57 -5.60 -11.99 -10.38
N TYR A 58 -6.39 -12.94 -10.87
CA TYR A 58 -7.17 -13.83 -10.01
C TYR A 58 -6.27 -14.67 -9.10
N PHE A 59 -5.20 -15.27 -9.66
CA PHE A 59 -4.25 -16.03 -8.86
C PHE A 59 -3.57 -15.15 -7.82
N TYR A 60 -3.08 -13.97 -8.21
CA TYR A 60 -2.33 -13.13 -7.28
C TYR A 60 -3.19 -12.65 -6.10
N HIS A 61 -4.47 -12.31 -6.33
CA HIS A 61 -5.41 -12.03 -5.24
C HIS A 61 -5.61 -13.25 -4.32
N ALA A 62 -5.93 -14.42 -4.89
CA ALA A 62 -6.11 -15.64 -4.11
C ALA A 62 -4.85 -16.06 -3.34
N TRP A 63 -3.67 -15.78 -3.92
CA TRP A 63 -2.38 -16.07 -3.30
C TRP A 63 -2.19 -15.26 -2.01
N ARG A 64 -2.45 -13.95 -2.04
CA ARG A 64 -2.34 -13.07 -0.86
C ARG A 64 -3.33 -13.44 0.25
N GLU A 65 -4.57 -13.74 -0.12
CA GLU A 65 -5.59 -14.23 0.82
C GLU A 65 -5.18 -15.53 1.50
N MET A 66 -4.66 -16.48 0.72
CA MET A 66 -4.19 -17.75 1.27
C MET A 66 -2.96 -17.60 2.17
N VAL A 67 -2.09 -16.62 1.93
CA VAL A 67 -0.99 -16.28 2.85
C VAL A 67 -1.58 -15.88 4.21
N SER A 68 -2.57 -14.98 4.24
CA SER A 68 -3.24 -14.54 5.47
C SER A 68 -3.81 -15.71 6.28
N VAL A 69 -4.50 -16.63 5.61
CA VAL A 69 -5.10 -17.82 6.23
C VAL A 69 -4.04 -18.78 6.78
N VAL A 70 -2.90 -18.94 6.10
CA VAL A 70 -1.86 -19.91 6.49
C VAL A 70 -0.96 -19.39 7.60
N SER A 71 -0.67 -18.09 7.62
CA SER A 71 0.15 -17.48 8.67
C SER A 71 -0.65 -17.07 9.90
N GLY A 72 -1.96 -16.82 9.76
CA GLY A 72 -2.74 -16.16 10.82
C GLY A 72 -2.36 -14.68 10.98
N ILE A 73 -1.75 -14.10 9.95
CA ILE A 73 -1.37 -12.68 9.89
C ILE A 73 -2.00 -12.13 8.63
N PHE A 74 -3.00 -11.26 8.77
CA PHE A 74 -3.61 -10.57 7.64
C PHE A 74 -2.54 -9.87 6.81
N VAL A 75 -2.64 -9.94 5.49
CA VAL A 75 -1.73 -9.26 4.57
C VAL A 75 -2.52 -8.19 3.83
N THR A 76 -2.13 -6.92 4.00
CA THR A 76 -2.86 -5.81 3.38
C THR A 76 -3.02 -5.96 1.87
N GLU A 77 -4.16 -5.49 1.38
CA GLU A 77 -4.54 -5.47 -0.04
C GLU A 77 -4.36 -4.09 -0.68
N THR A 78 -4.13 -3.06 0.14
CA THR A 78 -4.14 -1.64 -0.24
C THR A 78 -3.24 -1.30 -1.44
N ASP A 79 -2.13 -2.01 -1.61
CA ASP A 79 -1.13 -1.72 -2.64
C ASP A 79 -1.51 -2.15 -4.05
N TYR A 80 -2.31 -3.21 -4.17
CA TYR A 80 -2.47 -3.90 -5.45
C TYR A 80 -3.92 -4.09 -5.84
N LEU A 81 -4.86 -4.11 -4.88
CA LEU A 81 -6.25 -4.47 -5.18
C LEU A 81 -6.90 -3.48 -6.15
N GLY A 82 -6.66 -2.17 -6.00
CA GLY A 82 -7.11 -1.18 -6.97
C GLY A 82 -6.56 -1.41 -8.39
N MET A 83 -5.31 -1.87 -8.50
CA MET A 83 -4.71 -2.23 -9.78
C MET A 83 -5.31 -3.51 -10.37
N LEU A 84 -5.60 -4.50 -9.54
CA LEU A 84 -6.25 -5.75 -9.95
C LEU A 84 -7.67 -5.50 -10.44
N ASP A 85 -8.46 -4.72 -9.70
CA ASP A 85 -9.85 -4.42 -10.04
C ASP A 85 -9.96 -3.64 -11.36
N VAL A 86 -9.24 -2.51 -11.45
CA VAL A 86 -9.23 -1.69 -12.65
C VAL A 86 -8.62 -2.45 -13.82
N GLY A 87 -7.57 -3.24 -13.57
CA GLY A 87 -6.94 -4.10 -14.58
C GLY A 87 -7.89 -5.17 -15.12
N ASN A 88 -8.58 -5.89 -14.24
CA ASN A 88 -9.59 -6.89 -14.60
C ASN A 88 -10.72 -6.26 -15.41
N PHE A 89 -11.26 -5.13 -14.95
CA PHE A 89 -12.28 -4.39 -15.69
C PHE A 89 -11.82 -4.02 -17.10
N CYS A 90 -10.60 -3.50 -17.25
CA CYS A 90 -10.05 -3.16 -18.56
C CYS A 90 -9.94 -4.37 -19.47
N VAL A 91 -9.38 -5.48 -18.97
CA VAL A 91 -9.15 -6.69 -19.77
C VAL A 91 -10.47 -7.34 -20.17
N LEU A 92 -11.38 -7.53 -19.21
CA LEU A 92 -12.70 -8.10 -19.47
C LEU A 92 -13.54 -7.20 -20.38
N GLY A 93 -13.49 -5.87 -20.18
CA GLY A 93 -14.17 -4.90 -21.04
C GLY A 93 -13.66 -4.93 -22.48
N VAL A 94 -12.35 -5.00 -22.68
CA VAL A 94 -11.74 -5.13 -24.02
C VAL A 94 -12.10 -6.47 -24.66
N LEU A 95 -12.00 -7.58 -23.92
CA LEU A 95 -12.39 -8.90 -24.43
C LEU A 95 -13.86 -8.97 -24.79
N GLY A 96 -14.74 -8.47 -23.92
CA GLY A 96 -16.17 -8.35 -24.16
C GLY A 96 -16.46 -7.51 -25.40
N THR A 97 -15.78 -6.37 -25.55
CA THR A 97 -15.87 -5.53 -26.75
C THR A 97 -15.48 -6.31 -28.00
N ILE A 98 -14.36 -7.03 -27.99
CA ILE A 98 -13.90 -7.84 -29.15
C ILE A 98 -14.92 -8.92 -29.49
N VAL A 99 -15.43 -9.66 -28.50
CA VAL A 99 -16.40 -10.74 -28.68
C VAL A 99 -17.72 -10.20 -29.23
N LEU A 100 -18.31 -9.19 -28.60
CA LEU A 100 -19.61 -8.62 -28.97
C LEU A 100 -19.60 -7.96 -30.36
N THR A 101 -18.42 -7.53 -30.81
CA THR A 101 -18.25 -6.93 -32.14
C THR A 101 -17.65 -7.90 -33.17
N SER A 102 -17.52 -9.18 -32.83
CA SER A 102 -17.03 -10.20 -33.76
C SER A 102 -18.11 -10.57 -34.78
N ALA A 103 -17.69 -11.01 -35.97
CA ALA A 103 -18.62 -11.52 -36.98
C ALA A 103 -19.48 -12.67 -36.41
N TRP A 104 -18.85 -13.58 -35.66
CA TRP A 104 -19.53 -14.67 -34.98
C TRP A 104 -20.68 -14.20 -34.08
N ALA A 105 -20.46 -13.19 -33.23
CA ALA A 105 -21.49 -12.67 -32.34
C ALA A 105 -22.60 -11.96 -33.13
N MET A 106 -22.24 -11.18 -34.14
CA MET A 106 -23.17 -10.48 -35.02
C MET A 106 -24.07 -11.44 -35.81
N ASP A 107 -23.55 -12.61 -36.18
CA ASP A 107 -24.31 -13.64 -36.88
C ASP A 107 -25.28 -14.38 -35.95
N ARG A 108 -24.87 -14.60 -34.69
CA ARG A 108 -25.66 -15.35 -33.70
C ARG A 108 -26.66 -14.50 -32.92
N LEU A 109 -26.43 -13.20 -32.81
CA LEU A 109 -27.25 -12.26 -32.05
C LEU A 109 -27.73 -11.13 -32.99
N PRO A 110 -28.83 -11.34 -33.75
CA PRO A 110 -29.29 -10.39 -34.75
C PRO A 110 -29.60 -8.99 -34.19
N TRP A 111 -30.00 -8.90 -32.93
CA TRP A 111 -30.25 -7.63 -32.25
C TRP A 111 -28.98 -6.75 -32.15
N LEU A 112 -27.79 -7.35 -32.06
CA LEU A 112 -26.52 -6.59 -32.09
C LEU A 112 -26.32 -5.90 -33.45
N ARG A 113 -26.73 -6.55 -34.55
CA ARG A 113 -26.71 -5.90 -35.87
C ARG A 113 -27.61 -4.68 -35.90
N THR A 114 -28.80 -4.77 -35.33
CA THR A 114 -29.74 -3.63 -35.26
C THR A 114 -29.19 -2.50 -34.39
N VAL A 115 -28.65 -2.82 -33.22
CA VAL A 115 -28.06 -1.83 -32.30
C VAL A 115 -26.85 -1.14 -32.95
N PHE A 116 -25.98 -1.89 -33.63
CA PHE A 116 -24.76 -1.36 -34.23
C PHE A 116 -24.93 -0.84 -35.66
N ALA A 117 -26.07 -1.08 -36.33
CA ALA A 117 -26.38 -0.54 -37.66
C ALA A 117 -26.35 1.01 -37.70
N SER A 118 -26.54 1.65 -36.55
CA SER A 118 -26.48 3.11 -36.37
C SER A 118 -25.06 3.68 -36.26
N THR A 119 -24.03 2.84 -36.20
CA THR A 119 -22.63 3.26 -36.08
C THR A 119 -21.96 3.25 -37.45
N ASN A 120 -21.01 4.15 -37.73
CA ASN A 120 -20.32 4.20 -39.04
C ASN A 120 -19.33 3.03 -39.25
N GLY A 121 -19.52 1.92 -38.53
CA GLY A 121 -18.75 0.69 -38.65
C GLY A 121 -18.29 0.15 -37.31
N VAL A 122 -18.01 -1.16 -37.31
CA VAL A 122 -17.55 -1.91 -36.14
C VAL A 122 -16.25 -1.34 -35.55
N LYS A 123 -15.35 -0.83 -36.39
CA LYS A 123 -14.09 -0.24 -35.95
C LYS A 123 -14.31 1.00 -35.07
N GLU A 124 -15.16 1.92 -35.51
CA GLU A 124 -15.44 3.15 -34.75
C GLU A 124 -16.13 2.82 -33.42
N LEU A 125 -17.04 1.84 -33.41
CA LEU A 125 -17.66 1.36 -32.17
C LEU A 125 -16.61 0.82 -31.19
N ARG A 126 -15.65 0.02 -31.67
CA ARG A 126 -14.54 -0.49 -30.85
C ARG A 126 -13.69 0.65 -30.28
N ASP A 127 -13.28 1.60 -31.12
CA ASP A 127 -12.46 2.73 -30.71
C ASP A 127 -13.18 3.58 -29.64
N ARG A 128 -14.49 3.82 -29.82
CA ARG A 128 -15.33 4.49 -28.81
C ARG A 128 -15.39 3.68 -27.51
N ALA A 129 -15.65 2.37 -27.58
CA ALA A 129 -15.73 1.51 -26.40
C ALA A 129 -14.39 1.48 -25.63
N TYR A 130 -13.26 1.36 -26.33
CA TYR A 130 -11.93 1.42 -25.72
C TYR A 130 -11.67 2.76 -25.03
N GLY A 131 -12.07 3.87 -25.67
CA GLY A 131 -11.99 5.20 -25.06
C GLY A 131 -12.81 5.32 -23.77
N LEU A 132 -14.01 4.74 -23.73
CA LEU A 132 -14.87 4.73 -22.53
C LEU A 132 -14.34 3.81 -21.43
N ILE A 133 -13.81 2.63 -21.77
CA ILE A 133 -13.15 1.72 -20.82
C ILE A 133 -11.95 2.42 -20.18
N TRP A 134 -11.11 3.06 -21.00
CA TRP A 134 -9.97 3.85 -20.52
C TRP A 134 -10.41 5.01 -19.62
N ALA A 135 -11.44 5.77 -20.02
CA ALA A 135 -12.01 6.85 -19.22
C ALA A 135 -12.52 6.36 -17.85
N CYS A 136 -13.16 5.20 -17.81
CA CYS A 136 -13.63 4.58 -16.58
C CYS A 136 -12.43 4.18 -15.68
N ALA A 137 -11.41 3.53 -16.26
CA ALA A 137 -10.21 3.14 -15.53
C ALA A 137 -9.46 4.33 -14.92
N VAL A 138 -9.28 5.42 -15.68
CA VAL A 138 -8.69 6.68 -15.18
C VAL A 138 -9.58 7.28 -14.09
N GLY A 139 -10.89 7.27 -14.29
CA GLY A 139 -11.83 7.78 -13.30
C GLY A 139 -11.80 7.00 -11.99
N ALA A 140 -11.69 5.66 -12.03
CA ALA A 140 -11.58 4.82 -10.84
C ALA A 140 -10.29 5.10 -10.06
N HIS A 141 -9.16 5.25 -10.76
CA HIS A 141 -7.88 5.65 -10.16
C HIS A 141 -7.97 7.02 -9.49
N LEU A 142 -8.47 8.03 -10.22
CA LEU A 142 -8.64 9.38 -9.69
C LEU A 142 -9.68 9.45 -8.55
N GLY A 143 -10.65 8.54 -8.56
CA GLY A 143 -11.63 8.34 -7.49
C GLY A 143 -10.97 8.06 -6.15
N SER A 144 -9.84 7.37 -6.11
CA SER A 144 -9.09 7.16 -4.86
C SER A 144 -8.56 8.47 -4.27
N TYR A 145 -8.11 9.43 -5.09
CA TYR A 145 -7.72 10.75 -4.58
C TYR A 145 -8.94 11.55 -4.10
N PHE A 146 -10.01 11.58 -4.89
CA PHE A 146 -11.24 12.28 -4.53
C PHE A 146 -11.82 11.77 -3.21
N TRP A 147 -12.00 10.46 -3.08
CA TRP A 147 -12.55 9.83 -1.89
C TRP A 147 -11.62 9.86 -0.70
N SER A 148 -10.30 9.92 -0.90
CA SER A 148 -9.36 10.25 0.18
C SER A 148 -9.58 11.67 0.71
N GLY A 149 -9.89 12.63 -0.16
CA GLY A 149 -10.28 14.00 0.25
C GLY A 149 -11.59 14.02 1.03
N ILE A 150 -12.60 13.26 0.57
CA ILE A 150 -13.87 13.11 1.30
C ILE A 150 -13.66 12.42 2.67
N ALA A 151 -12.85 11.37 2.72
CA ALA A 151 -12.54 10.65 3.95
C ALA A 151 -11.87 11.56 5.01
N LYS A 152 -11.03 12.51 4.57
CA LYS A 152 -10.45 13.53 5.48
C LYS A 152 -11.51 14.40 6.13
N LEU A 153 -12.50 14.87 5.35
CA LEU A 153 -13.63 15.61 5.89
C LEU A 153 -14.45 14.75 6.85
N GLN A 154 -14.64 13.48 6.54
CA GLN A 154 -15.40 12.55 7.38
C GLN A 154 -14.69 12.16 8.68
N ALA A 155 -13.35 12.11 8.70
CA ALA A 155 -12.57 11.79 9.90
C ALA A 155 -12.84 12.76 11.07
N GLY A 156 -13.27 13.99 10.76
CA GLY A 156 -13.70 14.98 11.74
C GLY A 156 -15.10 14.73 12.34
N GLY A 157 -15.86 13.74 11.85
CA GLY A 157 -17.22 13.45 12.30
C GLY A 157 -18.14 14.67 12.19
N GLU A 158 -18.73 15.07 13.33
CA GLU A 158 -19.59 16.27 13.43
C GLU A 158 -18.84 17.58 13.15
N LYS A 159 -17.51 17.57 13.16
CA LYS A 159 -16.63 18.72 12.88
C LYS A 159 -15.81 18.46 11.61
N PRO A 160 -16.41 18.54 10.41
CA PRO A 160 -15.75 18.13 9.16
C PRO A 160 -14.50 18.95 8.81
N TRP A 161 -14.39 20.16 9.36
CA TRP A 161 -13.24 21.04 9.17
C TRP A 161 -12.05 20.71 10.09
N THR A 162 -12.20 19.77 11.05
CA THR A 162 -11.11 19.41 11.98
C THR A 162 -9.87 18.97 11.23
N TRP A 163 -10.03 18.17 10.16
CA TRP A 163 -8.89 17.73 9.37
C TRP A 163 -8.12 18.92 8.76
N LEU A 164 -8.86 19.90 8.25
CA LEU A 164 -8.28 21.08 7.62
C LEU A 164 -7.56 21.98 8.65
N ILE A 165 -8.23 22.28 9.75
CA ILE A 165 -7.84 23.36 10.67
C ILE A 165 -6.89 22.85 11.76
N ALA A 166 -7.10 21.64 12.27
CA ALA A 166 -6.48 21.18 13.51
C ALA A 166 -5.60 19.94 13.37
N ASN A 167 -5.70 19.19 12.25
CA ASN A 167 -4.92 17.96 12.08
C ASN A 167 -3.42 18.24 11.97
N PRO A 168 -2.59 17.70 12.89
CA PRO A 168 -1.15 17.93 12.92
C PRO A 168 -0.45 16.98 11.94
N THR A 169 -0.57 17.24 10.63
CA THR A 169 -0.04 16.38 9.55
C THR A 169 1.47 16.15 9.64
N GLN A 170 2.22 17.04 10.30
CA GLN A 170 3.63 16.83 10.63
C GLN A 170 3.87 15.55 11.45
N THR A 171 2.90 15.08 12.26
CA THR A 171 3.08 13.88 13.10
C THR A 171 3.25 12.61 12.28
N SER A 172 2.85 12.59 11.00
CA SER A 172 3.23 11.55 10.04
C SER A 172 4.74 11.36 9.94
N ILE A 173 5.55 12.42 10.13
CA ILE A 173 7.02 12.32 10.17
C ILE A 173 7.46 11.42 11.34
N LEU A 174 6.82 11.55 12.51
CA LEU A 174 7.16 10.74 13.69
C LEU A 174 6.91 9.26 13.42
N MET A 175 5.82 8.94 12.72
CA MET A 175 5.50 7.56 12.33
C MET A 175 6.57 7.00 11.41
N GLY A 176 7.00 7.78 10.40
CA GLY A 176 8.06 7.35 9.50
C GLY A 176 9.41 7.13 10.19
N LEU A 177 9.73 7.94 11.20
CA LEU A 177 10.93 7.76 12.02
C LEU A 177 10.82 6.54 12.95
N GLU A 178 9.68 6.32 13.60
CA GLU A 178 9.46 5.17 14.49
C GLU A 178 9.57 3.84 13.72
N ARG A 179 9.10 3.83 12.46
CA ARG A 179 9.21 2.67 11.56
C ARG A 179 10.58 2.50 10.93
N GLY A 180 11.39 3.56 10.91
CA GLY A 180 12.70 3.59 10.24
C GLY A 180 12.63 3.56 8.71
N ASP A 181 11.53 4.02 8.11
CA ASP A 181 11.35 4.12 6.65
C ASP A 181 11.56 5.55 6.11
N SER A 182 11.52 6.58 6.96
CA SER A 182 11.72 7.98 6.56
C SER A 182 13.16 8.27 6.09
N PRO A 183 13.39 8.69 4.82
CA PRO A 183 14.70 9.11 4.33
C PRO A 183 15.26 10.32 5.09
N LEU A 184 14.39 11.25 5.49
CA LEU A 184 14.81 12.47 6.18
C LEU A 184 15.42 12.18 7.57
N GLY A 185 15.20 11.00 8.15
CA GLY A 185 15.83 10.57 9.40
C GLY A 185 17.38 10.57 9.35
N LEU A 186 17.97 10.53 8.15
CA LEU A 186 19.43 10.61 7.97
C LEU A 186 19.99 12.03 8.09
N TRP A 187 19.13 13.06 8.01
CA TRP A 187 19.52 14.47 8.02
C TRP A 187 18.73 15.26 9.07
N PRO A 188 19.07 15.15 10.37
CA PRO A 188 18.31 15.77 11.46
C PRO A 188 18.04 17.27 11.26
N GLY A 189 19.00 18.05 10.76
CA GLY A 189 18.80 19.48 10.51
C GLY A 189 17.76 19.78 9.43
N VAL A 190 17.75 18.99 8.34
CA VAL A 190 16.75 19.14 7.27
C VAL A 190 15.39 18.65 7.76
N LEU A 191 15.36 17.53 8.49
CA LEU A 191 14.15 16.99 9.09
C LEU A 191 13.48 18.00 10.03
N GLN A 192 14.26 18.65 10.92
CA GLN A 192 13.76 19.68 11.83
C GLN A 192 13.23 20.90 11.06
N MET A 193 13.96 21.34 10.02
CA MET A 193 13.50 22.43 9.16
C MET A 193 12.15 22.12 8.48
N VAL A 194 12.00 20.90 7.94
CA VAL A 194 10.74 20.45 7.32
C VAL A 194 9.62 20.36 8.36
N TRP A 195 9.90 19.82 9.54
CA TRP A 195 8.96 19.77 10.66
C TRP A 195 8.46 21.16 11.04
N ASP A 196 9.38 22.10 11.29
CA ASP A 196 9.05 23.47 11.70
C ASP A 196 8.28 24.23 10.61
N ALA A 197 8.61 23.99 9.34
CA ALA A 197 7.91 24.56 8.20
C ALA A 197 6.46 24.07 8.12
N ILE A 198 6.21 22.77 8.32
CA ILE A 198 4.85 22.21 8.32
C ILE A 198 4.07 22.73 9.54
N VAL A 199 4.66 22.71 10.74
CA VAL A 199 4.01 23.23 11.96
C VAL A 199 3.59 24.69 11.78
N SER A 200 4.49 25.51 11.25
CA SER A 200 4.26 26.96 11.08
C SER A 200 3.27 27.29 9.95
N ASN A 201 3.03 26.36 9.01
CA ASN A 201 2.17 26.56 7.84
C ASN A 201 1.08 25.47 7.71
N GLN A 202 0.68 24.85 8.83
CA GLN A 202 -0.18 23.66 8.85
C GLN A 202 -1.45 23.84 8.01
N LEU A 203 -2.16 24.95 8.20
CA LEU A 203 -3.40 25.23 7.46
C LEU A 203 -3.15 25.29 5.94
N LEU A 204 -2.05 25.92 5.51
CA LEU A 204 -1.73 26.04 4.08
C LEU A 204 -1.46 24.66 3.46
N PHE A 205 -0.67 23.81 4.13
CA PHE A 205 -0.43 22.44 3.69
C PHE A 205 -1.72 21.62 3.65
N ASN A 206 -2.56 21.70 4.69
CA ASN A 206 -3.82 20.97 4.74
C ASN A 206 -4.80 21.44 3.64
N VAL A 207 -4.90 22.76 3.38
CA VAL A 207 -5.70 23.31 2.28
C VAL A 207 -5.20 22.80 0.94
N PHE A 208 -3.88 22.79 0.71
CA PHE A 208 -3.31 22.29 -0.52
C PHE A 208 -3.61 20.80 -0.74
N VAL A 209 -3.36 19.95 0.27
CA VAL A 209 -3.58 18.50 0.18
C VAL A 209 -5.06 18.18 -0.05
N LEU A 210 -5.94 18.74 0.78
CA LEU A 210 -7.38 18.51 0.67
C LEU A 210 -7.92 19.08 -0.64
N GLY A 211 -7.52 20.29 -1.00
CA GLY A 211 -7.94 20.96 -2.23
C GLY A 211 -7.54 20.19 -3.48
N ALA A 212 -6.27 19.76 -3.59
CA ALA A 212 -5.80 18.97 -4.73
C ALA A 212 -6.59 17.65 -4.88
N GLN A 213 -6.90 16.98 -3.77
CA GLN A 213 -7.67 15.73 -3.76
C GLN A 213 -9.13 15.95 -4.20
N LEU A 214 -9.82 16.92 -3.60
CA LEU A 214 -11.22 17.23 -3.93
C LEU A 214 -11.40 17.78 -5.35
N LEU A 215 -10.38 18.45 -5.89
CA LEU A 215 -10.40 19.00 -7.25
C LEU A 215 -9.98 17.98 -8.33
N SER A 216 -9.64 16.74 -7.97
CA SER A 216 -9.30 15.69 -8.94
C SER A 216 -10.35 15.46 -10.05
N PRO A 217 -11.69 15.68 -9.88
CA PRO A 217 -12.63 15.63 -11.00
C PRO A 217 -12.32 16.60 -12.15
N LEU A 218 -11.64 17.72 -11.87
CA LEU A 218 -11.24 18.68 -12.91
C LEU A 218 -10.22 18.09 -13.90
N ALA A 219 -9.55 16.98 -13.55
CA ALA A 219 -8.70 16.22 -14.46
C ALA A 219 -9.46 15.77 -15.73
N ALA A 220 -10.78 15.58 -15.65
CA ALA A 220 -11.61 15.18 -16.80
C ALA A 220 -11.84 16.30 -17.83
N ILE A 221 -11.44 17.56 -17.56
CA ILE A 221 -11.68 18.69 -18.47
C ILE A 221 -10.89 18.53 -19.76
N SER A 222 -9.62 18.14 -19.67
CA SER A 222 -8.69 18.01 -20.80
C SER A 222 -7.50 17.10 -20.46
N THR A 223 -6.79 16.64 -21.48
CA THR A 223 -5.55 15.86 -21.32
C THR A 223 -4.47 16.61 -20.55
N ARG A 224 -4.42 17.94 -20.68
CA ARG A 224 -3.50 18.81 -19.92
C ARG A 224 -3.87 18.86 -18.44
N ALA A 225 -5.16 19.03 -18.13
CA ALA A 225 -5.64 19.00 -16.75
C ALA A 225 -5.36 17.65 -16.10
N LEU A 226 -5.68 16.54 -16.78
CA LEU A 226 -5.34 15.19 -16.33
C LEU A 226 -3.84 15.06 -16.03
N SER A 227 -3.00 15.49 -16.96
CA SER A 227 -1.54 15.38 -16.79
C SER A 227 -1.04 16.22 -15.62
N PHE A 228 -1.58 17.43 -15.45
CA PHE A 228 -1.26 18.29 -14.31
C PHE A 228 -1.59 17.60 -12.99
N PHE A 229 -2.81 17.06 -12.83
CA PHE A 229 -3.21 16.40 -11.59
C PHE A 229 -2.39 15.13 -11.31
N CYS A 230 -2.16 14.27 -12.31
CA CYS A 230 -1.31 13.09 -12.14
C CYS A 230 0.10 13.45 -11.65
N LEU A 231 0.74 14.44 -12.29
CA LEU A 231 2.08 14.88 -11.89
C LEU A 231 2.09 15.60 -10.53
N LEU A 232 1.02 16.32 -10.20
CA LEU A 232 0.83 16.94 -8.89
C LEU A 232 0.73 15.88 -7.79
N PHE A 233 -0.02 14.81 -8.02
CA PHE A 233 -0.10 13.68 -7.08
C PHE A 233 1.22 12.94 -6.96
N ASP A 234 1.99 12.80 -8.04
CA ASP A 234 3.33 12.21 -7.97
C ASP A 234 4.31 13.06 -7.15
N LEU A 235 4.27 14.39 -7.32
CA LEU A 235 5.03 15.30 -6.46
C LEU A 235 4.61 15.14 -4.99
N PHE A 236 3.32 14.99 -4.73
CA PHE A 236 2.82 14.71 -3.38
C PHE A 236 3.33 13.37 -2.84
N HIS A 237 3.29 12.28 -3.62
CA HIS A 237 3.83 10.99 -3.21
C HIS A 237 5.33 11.06 -2.88
N VAL A 238 6.11 11.81 -3.66
CA VAL A 238 7.54 12.03 -3.37
C VAL A 238 7.70 12.79 -2.05
N GLY A 239 6.91 13.84 -1.82
CA GLY A 239 6.89 14.55 -0.53
C GLY A 239 6.57 13.62 0.64
N VAL A 240 5.54 12.78 0.49
CA VAL A 240 5.14 11.78 1.50
C VAL A 240 6.21 10.72 1.71
N TYR A 241 6.94 10.30 0.68
CA TYR A 241 8.07 9.38 0.84
C TYR A 241 9.15 9.99 1.72
N PHE A 242 9.53 11.26 1.52
CA PHE A 242 10.54 11.90 2.35
C PHE A 242 10.08 12.15 3.79
N THR A 243 8.80 12.47 4.01
CA THR A 243 8.29 12.79 5.35
C THR A 243 7.86 11.53 6.11
N LEU A 244 6.88 10.79 5.58
CA LEU A 244 6.28 9.61 6.20
C LEU A 244 7.07 8.31 5.92
N GLY A 245 7.99 8.29 4.95
CA GLY A 245 8.67 7.05 4.53
C GLY A 245 7.83 6.17 3.60
N ALA A 246 6.63 6.63 3.21
CA ALA A 246 5.72 5.86 2.38
C ALA A 246 5.99 6.08 0.87
N LEU A 247 6.54 5.07 0.18
CA LEU A 247 6.85 5.12 -1.26
C LEU A 247 5.73 4.52 -2.11
N PHE A 248 4.79 5.36 -2.56
CA PHE A 248 3.68 4.95 -3.42
C PHE A 248 4.10 4.72 -4.90
N PHE A 249 5.16 3.94 -5.15
CA PHE A 249 5.71 3.78 -6.51
C PHE A 249 4.72 3.14 -7.50
N PHE A 250 3.81 2.29 -7.05
CA PHE A 250 2.73 1.75 -7.89
C PHE A 250 1.80 2.87 -8.40
N TRP A 251 1.45 3.82 -7.54
CA TRP A 251 0.61 4.97 -7.87
C TRP A 251 1.34 5.93 -8.81
N ILE A 252 2.62 6.18 -8.55
CA ILE A 252 3.48 6.99 -9.42
C ILE A 252 3.54 6.36 -10.82
N ALA A 253 3.83 5.06 -10.90
CA ALA A 253 3.87 4.35 -12.18
C ALA A 253 2.53 4.44 -12.92
N LEU A 254 1.41 4.29 -12.22
CA LEU A 254 0.07 4.39 -12.81
C LEU A 254 -0.24 5.79 -13.32
N ASN A 255 0.09 6.84 -12.56
CA ASN A 255 -0.03 8.24 -13.00
C ASN A 255 0.80 8.49 -14.26
N LEU A 256 2.05 8.02 -14.31
CA LEU A 256 2.90 8.13 -15.49
C LEU A 256 2.33 7.37 -16.69
N PHE A 257 1.76 6.18 -16.49
CA PHE A 257 1.08 5.43 -17.57
C PHE A 257 -0.17 6.14 -18.07
N ILE A 258 -0.96 6.75 -17.18
CA ILE A 258 -2.13 7.53 -17.55
C ILE A 258 -1.72 8.76 -18.38
N VAL A 259 -0.67 9.47 -17.96
CA VAL A 259 -0.10 10.60 -18.72
C VAL A 259 0.39 10.14 -20.09
N ALA A 260 1.14 9.04 -20.15
CA ALA A 260 1.63 8.49 -21.42
C ALA A 260 0.47 8.08 -22.34
N ALA A 261 -0.55 7.40 -21.81
CA ALA A 261 -1.73 7.02 -22.58
C ALA A 261 -2.52 8.23 -23.08
N ALA A 262 -2.70 9.25 -22.25
CA ALA A 262 -3.41 10.48 -22.62
C ALA A 262 -2.74 11.24 -23.78
N ARG A 263 -1.41 11.11 -23.96
CA ARG A 263 -0.67 11.69 -25.09
C ARG A 263 -0.95 11.02 -26.43
N THR A 264 -1.50 9.80 -26.42
CA THR A 264 -1.86 9.06 -27.64
C THR A 264 -3.24 9.45 -28.17
N LEU A 265 -4.02 10.22 -27.40
CA LEU A 265 -5.34 10.69 -27.82
C LEU A 265 -5.24 11.82 -28.86
N PRO A 266 -6.26 12.00 -29.73
CA PRO A 266 -6.31 13.09 -30.70
C PRO A 266 -6.19 14.49 -30.07
N ARG A 267 -5.89 15.51 -30.88
CA ARG A 267 -5.68 16.91 -30.43
C ARG A 267 -6.88 17.49 -29.64
N ASP A 268 -8.10 17.10 -30.01
CA ASP A 268 -9.32 17.54 -29.32
C ASP A 268 -9.51 16.85 -27.95
N GLY A 269 -8.65 15.87 -27.64
CA GLY A 269 -8.54 15.21 -26.35
C GLY A 269 -9.72 14.29 -26.06
N PHE A 270 -10.41 14.56 -24.95
CA PHE A 270 -11.51 13.73 -24.47
C PHE A 270 -12.83 14.08 -25.16
N THR A 271 -13.51 13.05 -25.66
CA THR A 271 -14.91 13.20 -26.11
C THR A 271 -15.82 13.55 -24.92
N PRO A 272 -16.98 14.20 -25.12
CA PRO A 272 -17.92 14.49 -24.03
C PRO A 272 -18.32 13.26 -23.22
N ALA A 273 -18.49 12.11 -23.89
CA ALA A 273 -18.81 10.84 -23.24
C ALA A 273 -17.68 10.36 -22.33
N MET A 274 -16.42 10.47 -22.76
CA MET A 274 -15.26 10.15 -21.91
C MET A 274 -15.22 11.05 -20.68
N LYS A 275 -15.44 12.37 -20.83
CA LYS A 275 -15.46 13.30 -19.69
C LYS A 275 -16.54 12.92 -18.68
N LEU A 276 -17.75 12.62 -19.16
CA LEU A 276 -18.85 12.20 -18.30
C LEU A 276 -18.53 10.89 -17.58
N VAL A 277 -18.03 9.88 -18.30
CA VAL A 277 -17.64 8.59 -17.70
C VAL A 277 -16.53 8.75 -16.66
N MET A 278 -15.52 9.59 -16.94
CA MET A 278 -14.46 9.91 -15.97
C MET A 278 -15.06 10.50 -14.70
N VAL A 279 -15.87 11.57 -14.80
CA VAL A 279 -16.46 12.23 -13.62
C VAL A 279 -17.38 11.28 -12.85
N VAL A 280 -18.25 10.55 -13.55
CA VAL A 280 -19.15 9.57 -12.92
C VAL A 280 -18.34 8.48 -12.21
N THR A 281 -17.25 7.99 -12.80
CA THR A 281 -16.42 6.97 -12.16
C THR A 281 -15.58 7.53 -11.01
N ILE A 282 -15.15 8.79 -11.06
CA ILE A 282 -14.46 9.43 -9.92
C ILE A 282 -15.39 9.50 -8.70
N VAL A 283 -16.65 9.88 -8.91
CA VAL A 283 -17.62 10.05 -7.82
C VAL A 283 -18.24 8.71 -7.40
N CYS A 284 -18.71 7.90 -8.34
CA CYS A 284 -19.47 6.68 -8.06
C CYS A 284 -18.64 5.39 -8.19
N GLY A 285 -17.38 5.46 -8.62
CA GLY A 285 -16.54 4.29 -8.87
C GLY A 285 -16.34 3.41 -7.64
N ARG A 286 -16.41 3.99 -6.43
CA ARG A 286 -16.30 3.25 -5.16
C ARG A 286 -17.32 2.13 -4.97
N PHE A 287 -18.42 2.12 -5.71
CA PHE A 287 -19.43 1.06 -5.64
C PHE A 287 -19.08 -0.15 -6.52
N PHE A 288 -18.08 -0.02 -7.40
CA PHE A 288 -17.72 -1.03 -8.39
C PHE A 288 -16.24 -1.40 -8.36
N PHE A 289 -15.39 -0.50 -7.89
CA PHE A 289 -13.95 -0.64 -7.81
C PHE A 289 -13.47 -0.44 -6.38
N TYR A 290 -12.47 -1.23 -5.98
CA TYR A 290 -11.69 -0.93 -4.79
C TYR A 290 -11.18 0.51 -4.85
N THR A 291 -11.49 1.28 -3.82
CA THR A 291 -11.16 2.70 -3.70
C THR A 291 -10.42 2.90 -2.39
N ASN A 292 -9.29 3.60 -2.45
CA ASN A 292 -8.53 3.91 -1.25
C ASN A 292 -9.10 5.14 -0.55
N PHE A 293 -9.32 5.01 0.76
CA PHE A 293 -9.85 6.07 1.62
C PHE A 293 -8.75 6.54 2.58
N LEU A 294 -7.81 7.33 2.06
CA LEU A 294 -6.69 7.84 2.86
C LEU A 294 -7.10 9.11 3.62
N GLY A 295 -8.01 8.95 4.59
CA GLY A 295 -8.51 10.02 5.44
C GLY A 295 -8.56 9.61 6.91
N TRP A 296 -7.70 10.22 7.70
CA TRP A 296 -7.59 10.04 9.15
C TRP A 296 -7.05 11.33 9.77
N LEU A 297 -7.19 11.45 11.09
CA LEU A 297 -6.52 12.44 11.90
C LEU A 297 -5.22 11.84 12.46
N ASP A 298 -4.11 12.54 12.30
CA ASP A 298 -2.79 12.10 12.71
C ASP A 298 -2.56 12.34 14.21
N GLY A 299 -1.91 11.40 14.89
CA GLY A 299 -1.60 11.52 16.31
C GLY A 299 -0.30 10.81 16.70
N PRO A 300 0.48 11.34 17.66
CA PRO A 300 1.80 10.81 18.05
C PRO A 300 1.76 9.60 19.01
N LYS A 301 0.59 9.24 19.54
CA LYS A 301 0.42 8.18 20.54
C LYS A 301 0.00 6.87 19.87
N LEU A 302 0.76 5.78 20.08
CA LEU A 302 0.43 4.46 19.54
C LEU A 302 1.02 3.32 20.39
N ALA A 303 0.47 2.11 20.21
CA ALA A 303 1.17 0.88 20.53
C ALA A 303 2.07 0.50 19.34
N SER A 304 3.37 0.44 19.58
CA SER A 304 4.41 0.23 18.57
C SER A 304 5.05 -1.15 18.74
N PRO A 305 4.60 -2.16 17.96
CA PRO A 305 5.26 -3.46 17.90
C PRO A 305 6.54 -3.39 17.05
N ARG A 306 7.64 -3.94 17.57
CA ARG A 306 8.96 -3.92 16.95
C ARG A 306 9.69 -5.25 17.19
N PHE A 307 10.60 -5.57 16.28
CA PHE A 307 11.42 -6.77 16.37
C PHE A 307 12.87 -6.39 16.65
N PHE A 308 13.48 -7.02 17.63
CA PHE A 308 14.91 -6.95 17.88
C PHE A 308 15.52 -8.34 17.70
N VAL A 309 16.79 -8.38 17.31
CA VAL A 309 17.62 -9.58 17.40
C VAL A 309 18.52 -9.49 18.61
N GLU A 310 18.65 -10.59 19.33
CA GLU A 310 19.64 -10.78 20.40
C GLU A 310 20.91 -11.33 19.77
N THR A 311 22.03 -10.63 19.95
CA THR A 311 23.35 -11.09 19.48
C THR A 311 24.06 -11.94 20.53
N ARG A 312 25.09 -12.71 20.13
CA ARG A 312 25.91 -13.54 21.05
C ARG A 312 26.50 -12.78 22.23
N ASP A 313 26.75 -11.49 22.06
CA ASP A 313 27.27 -10.60 23.11
C ASP A 313 26.16 -9.98 24.01
N GLY A 314 24.90 -10.39 23.81
CA GLY A 314 23.74 -9.97 24.60
C GLY A 314 23.12 -8.63 24.19
N ARG A 315 23.60 -7.99 23.10
CA ARG A 315 22.97 -6.75 22.61
C ARG A 315 21.65 -7.06 21.91
N GLN A 316 20.69 -6.14 22.06
CA GLN A 316 19.44 -6.15 21.30
C GLN A 316 19.52 -5.11 20.18
N ILE A 317 19.46 -5.57 18.94
CA ILE A 317 19.57 -4.71 17.74
C ILE A 317 18.22 -4.71 17.02
N LEU A 318 17.69 -3.53 16.73
CA LEU A 318 16.41 -3.39 16.02
C LEU A 318 16.52 -4.00 14.61
N ALA A 319 15.60 -4.90 14.27
CA ALA A 319 15.47 -5.47 12.95
C ALA A 319 14.55 -4.59 12.07
N PRO A 320 14.91 -4.31 10.81
CA PRO A 320 14.03 -3.60 9.88
C PRO A 320 12.79 -4.46 9.58
N SER A 321 11.62 -3.84 9.44
CA SER A 321 10.38 -4.55 9.09
C SER A 321 10.52 -5.32 7.76
N THR A 322 11.29 -4.78 6.83
CA THR A 322 11.57 -5.40 5.52
C THR A 322 12.32 -6.74 5.62
N TYR A 323 12.97 -7.03 6.75
CA TYR A 323 13.58 -8.34 7.02
C TYR A 323 12.55 -9.50 6.96
N PHE A 324 11.28 -9.21 7.22
CA PHE A 324 10.19 -10.18 7.26
C PHE A 324 9.39 -10.27 5.95
N GLY A 325 9.95 -9.75 4.84
CA GLY A 325 9.40 -9.91 3.49
C GLY A 325 7.94 -9.48 3.40
N ILE A 326 7.04 -10.41 3.06
CA ILE A 326 5.62 -10.12 2.83
C ILE A 326 4.88 -9.50 4.03
N TYR A 327 5.38 -9.71 5.24
CA TYR A 327 4.79 -9.16 6.47
C TYR A 327 5.33 -7.78 6.83
N SER A 328 6.31 -7.27 6.09
CA SER A 328 6.98 -5.99 6.39
C SER A 328 6.00 -4.82 6.52
N TYR A 329 4.96 -4.78 5.68
CA TYR A 329 3.93 -3.75 5.77
C TYR A 329 3.21 -3.82 7.11
N MET A 330 2.75 -5.01 7.50
CA MET A 330 1.97 -5.21 8.72
C MET A 330 2.78 -4.87 9.98
N ILE A 331 4.07 -5.21 9.96
CA ILE A 331 5.01 -4.85 11.02
C ILE A 331 5.21 -3.34 11.04
N GLY A 332 5.51 -2.73 9.89
CA GLY A 332 5.71 -1.29 9.77
C GLY A 332 4.48 -0.51 10.23
N THR A 333 3.28 -0.92 9.89
CA THR A 333 2.05 -0.19 10.27
C THR A 333 1.56 -0.47 11.68
N GLY A 334 2.23 -1.33 12.45
CA GLY A 334 1.83 -1.64 13.82
C GLY A 334 0.61 -2.56 13.94
N THR A 335 0.28 -3.30 12.88
CA THR A 335 -0.89 -4.19 12.79
C THR A 335 -0.56 -5.63 13.18
N MET A 336 0.33 -5.79 14.16
CA MET A 336 0.73 -7.09 14.72
C MET A 336 0.04 -7.32 16.08
N TYR A 337 0.33 -8.43 16.76
CA TYR A 337 -0.23 -8.72 18.09
C TYR A 337 0.05 -7.59 19.10
N ILE A 338 -0.96 -7.06 19.77
CA ILE A 338 -0.78 -6.07 20.84
C ILE A 338 -1.30 -6.67 22.15
N PRO A 339 -0.46 -6.78 23.20
CA PRO A 339 -0.88 -7.37 24.45
C PRO A 339 -1.81 -6.47 25.25
N GLU A 340 -2.40 -7.08 26.28
CA GLU A 340 -3.29 -6.41 27.22
C GLU A 340 -2.63 -5.23 27.91
N ASN A 341 -3.48 -4.28 28.31
CA ASN A 341 -3.08 -3.08 29.04
C ASN A 341 -2.03 -2.23 28.29
N HIS A 342 -2.15 -2.11 26.96
CA HIS A 342 -1.37 -1.16 26.13
C HIS A 342 -2.26 -0.04 25.57
N PHE A 343 -1.64 0.99 25.01
CA PHE A 343 -2.35 1.96 24.18
C PHE A 343 -3.12 1.27 23.06
N ARG A 344 -4.18 1.94 22.59
CA ARG A 344 -4.96 1.47 21.46
C ARG A 344 -4.09 1.28 20.22
N ALA A 345 -4.30 0.15 19.55
CA ALA A 345 -3.78 -0.16 18.23
C ALA A 345 -4.21 0.91 17.22
N ARG A 346 -3.22 1.52 16.56
CA ARG A 346 -3.44 2.53 15.52
C ARG A 346 -2.56 2.20 14.34
N VAL A 347 -3.17 1.95 13.19
CA VAL A 347 -2.45 1.66 11.94
C VAL A 347 -1.65 2.91 11.57
N GLY A 348 -0.33 2.89 11.78
CA GLY A 348 0.54 4.04 11.50
C GLY A 348 0.10 5.36 12.17
N GLY A 349 -0.50 5.31 13.35
CA GLY A 349 -0.97 6.52 14.07
C GLY A 349 -2.29 7.11 13.57
N ASN A 350 -3.00 6.43 12.67
CA ASN A 350 -4.25 6.89 12.09
C ASN A 350 -5.42 6.85 13.09
N ASN A 351 -6.21 7.93 13.16
CA ASN A 351 -7.44 8.03 13.97
C ASN A 351 -8.64 8.39 13.07
N HIS A 352 -9.72 7.62 13.15
CA HIS A 352 -10.90 7.79 12.28
C HIS A 352 -12.08 8.49 12.97
N ASP A 353 -11.91 8.90 14.23
CA ASP A 353 -12.91 9.64 14.99
C ASP A 353 -12.23 10.64 15.94
N LEU A 354 -13.00 11.66 16.35
CA LEU A 354 -12.51 12.75 17.18
C LEU A 354 -12.08 12.29 18.59
N ALA A 355 -12.78 11.32 19.19
CA ALA A 355 -12.49 10.90 20.56
C ALA A 355 -11.13 10.19 20.61
N THR A 356 -10.90 9.25 19.69
CA THR A 356 -9.63 8.53 19.57
C THR A 356 -8.48 9.48 19.19
N TRP A 357 -8.74 10.51 18.39
CA TRP A 357 -7.75 11.54 18.07
C TRP A 357 -7.41 12.45 19.26
N HIS A 358 -8.40 12.87 20.05
CA HIS A 358 -8.15 13.63 21.28
C HIS A 358 -7.30 12.85 22.29
N ASP A 359 -7.55 11.55 22.45
CA ASP A 359 -6.65 10.67 23.20
C ASP A 359 -5.24 10.65 22.60
N ALA A 360 -5.15 10.51 21.27
CA ALA A 360 -3.88 10.38 20.58
C ALA A 360 -2.99 11.64 20.70
N THR A 361 -3.60 12.82 20.82
CA THR A 361 -2.89 14.10 20.91
C THR A 361 -2.49 14.49 22.33
N THR A 362 -3.13 13.95 23.35
CA THR A 362 -2.91 14.36 24.76
C THR A 362 -1.91 13.46 25.49
N CYS A 363 -1.46 12.36 24.88
CA CYS A 363 -0.57 11.39 25.52
C CYS A 363 -1.07 10.92 26.90
N GLY A 364 -2.40 10.90 27.06
CA GLY A 364 -3.08 10.55 28.30
C GLY A 364 -2.98 9.07 28.64
N SER A 365 -3.51 8.70 29.80
CA SER A 365 -3.44 7.35 30.36
C SER A 365 -4.41 6.33 29.74
N GLU A 366 -5.14 6.64 28.65
CA GLU A 366 -6.01 5.65 28.01
C GLU A 366 -5.19 4.43 27.59
N ILE A 367 -5.47 3.33 28.27
CA ILE A 367 -4.89 2.01 28.10
C ILE A 367 -6.07 1.06 27.95
N LEU A 368 -6.05 0.23 26.90
CA LEU A 368 -7.10 -0.75 26.68
C LEU A 368 -6.78 -2.02 27.47
N PRO A 369 -7.70 -2.51 28.33
CA PRO A 369 -7.50 -3.76 29.06
C PRO A 369 -7.27 -4.92 28.10
N ARG A 370 -8.01 -4.94 26.98
CA ARG A 370 -7.88 -5.93 25.92
C ARG A 370 -8.15 -5.26 24.57
N GLN A 371 -7.44 -5.72 23.54
CA GLN A 371 -7.65 -5.33 22.16
C GLN A 371 -7.31 -6.51 21.24
N ASP A 372 -7.93 -6.55 20.07
CA ASP A 372 -7.72 -7.59 19.08
C ASP A 372 -7.31 -6.95 17.76
N THR A 373 -6.10 -7.25 17.30
CA THR A 373 -5.58 -6.81 16.00
C THR A 373 -5.84 -7.82 14.90
N GLY A 374 -6.47 -8.96 15.20
CA GLY A 374 -6.64 -10.10 14.32
C GLY A 374 -5.37 -10.96 14.19
N VAL A 375 -4.30 -10.64 14.94
CA VAL A 375 -3.03 -11.37 14.93
C VAL A 375 -2.73 -11.87 16.34
N ALA A 376 -2.62 -13.19 16.48
CA ALA A 376 -2.28 -13.84 17.75
C ALA A 376 -0.76 -13.89 17.96
N MET A 377 -0.31 -13.98 19.21
CA MET A 377 1.13 -14.05 19.53
C MET A 377 1.78 -15.30 18.92
N GLU A 378 1.07 -16.42 18.85
CA GLU A 378 1.54 -17.67 18.24
C GLU A 378 1.84 -17.50 16.75
N ALA A 379 1.09 -16.65 16.05
CA ALA A 379 1.35 -16.31 14.66
C ALA A 379 2.65 -15.49 14.52
N VAL A 380 2.92 -14.59 15.47
CA VAL A 380 4.18 -13.83 15.55
C VAL A 380 5.37 -14.75 15.80
N GLU A 381 5.25 -15.68 16.75
CA GLU A 381 6.32 -16.66 17.04
C GLU A 381 6.60 -17.54 15.82
N LYS A 382 5.55 -18.02 15.16
CA LYS A 382 5.66 -18.81 13.92
C LYS A 382 6.39 -18.01 12.85
N LEU A 383 5.98 -16.76 12.60
CA LEU A 383 6.65 -15.87 11.64
C LEU A 383 8.15 -15.76 11.91
N VAL A 384 8.53 -15.49 13.15
CA VAL A 384 9.95 -15.33 13.55
C VAL A 384 10.75 -16.60 13.30
N ARG A 385 10.23 -17.75 13.73
CA ARG A 385 10.90 -19.06 13.56
C ARG A 385 11.03 -19.45 12.09
N GLU A 386 10.01 -19.18 11.29
CA GLU A 386 10.03 -19.43 9.85
C GLU A 386 11.02 -18.51 9.12
N THR A 387 11.09 -17.24 9.54
CA THR A 387 12.03 -16.24 9.03
C THR A 387 13.48 -16.64 9.37
N ASP A 388 13.78 -16.97 10.63
CA ASP A 388 15.10 -17.43 11.05
C ASP A 388 15.54 -18.66 10.24
N ARG A 389 14.67 -19.68 10.14
CA ARG A 389 14.95 -20.89 9.37
C ARG A 389 15.25 -20.56 7.91
N PHE A 390 14.47 -19.67 7.29
CA PHE A 390 14.70 -19.25 5.90
C PHE A 390 16.10 -18.66 5.72
N PHE A 391 16.50 -17.73 6.59
CA PHE A 391 17.81 -17.08 6.47
C PHE A 391 18.97 -17.99 6.88
N ARG A 392 18.78 -18.98 7.76
CA ARG A 392 19.82 -19.99 8.03
C ARG A 392 20.06 -20.93 6.84
N VAL A 393 19.03 -21.21 6.05
CA VAL A 393 19.15 -21.98 4.80
C VAL A 393 19.68 -21.11 3.66
N ASN A 394 19.41 -19.80 3.69
CA ASN A 394 19.81 -18.83 2.67
C ASN A 394 20.59 -17.65 3.28
N PRO A 395 21.76 -17.88 3.91
CA PRO A 395 22.47 -16.85 4.66
C PRO A 395 22.89 -15.67 3.79
N TRP A 396 23.19 -15.94 2.51
CA TRP A 396 23.54 -14.93 1.52
C TRP A 396 22.51 -13.80 1.41
N VAL A 397 21.22 -14.05 1.67
CA VAL A 397 20.17 -13.02 1.61
C VAL A 397 20.37 -11.99 2.72
N LYS A 398 20.64 -12.45 3.95
CA LYS A 398 20.93 -11.57 5.09
C LYS A 398 22.29 -10.89 4.94
N GLU A 399 23.31 -11.62 4.51
CA GLU A 399 24.68 -11.11 4.36
C GLU A 399 24.79 -10.03 3.27
N SER A 400 24.03 -10.17 2.18
CA SER A 400 23.93 -9.15 1.13
C SER A 400 22.92 -8.04 1.43
N ASN A 401 22.15 -8.17 2.52
CA ASN A 401 20.98 -7.34 2.82
C ASN A 401 19.97 -7.24 1.65
N SER A 402 19.86 -8.28 0.83
CA SER A 402 18.99 -8.27 -0.35
C SER A 402 17.50 -8.23 0.00
N PHE A 403 17.12 -8.51 1.25
CA PHE A 403 15.74 -8.38 1.71
C PHE A 403 15.17 -6.97 1.53
N TYR A 404 15.99 -5.91 1.55
CA TYR A 404 15.54 -4.52 1.27
C TYR A 404 14.94 -4.33 -0.13
N ALA A 405 15.19 -5.25 -1.06
CA ALA A 405 14.61 -5.19 -2.40
C ALA A 405 13.14 -5.63 -2.45
N TYR A 406 12.57 -6.14 -1.35
CA TYR A 406 11.17 -6.57 -1.33
C TYR A 406 10.22 -5.39 -1.59
N PRO A 407 9.40 -5.42 -2.65
CA PRO A 407 8.58 -4.30 -3.06
C PRO A 407 7.33 -4.18 -2.18
N HIS A 408 7.23 -3.08 -1.44
CA HIS A 408 6.01 -2.55 -0.82
C HIS A 408 6.18 -1.05 -0.59
N HIS A 409 5.14 -0.34 -0.15
CA HIS A 409 5.22 1.13 -0.01
C HIS A 409 5.69 1.63 1.36
N MET A 410 6.13 0.76 2.29
CA MET A 410 6.61 1.16 3.64
C MET A 410 8.03 0.62 3.87
N LEU A 411 8.94 0.90 2.92
CA LEU A 411 10.26 0.28 2.86
C LEU A 411 11.16 0.81 3.96
N SER A 412 11.69 -0.09 4.79
CA SER A 412 12.70 0.28 5.77
C SER A 412 13.90 0.90 5.06
N ASN A 413 14.36 2.06 5.53
CA ASN A 413 15.51 2.73 4.95
C ASN A 413 16.80 1.99 5.38
N PRO A 414 17.59 1.41 4.46
CA PRO A 414 18.76 0.61 4.82
C PRO A 414 19.80 1.37 5.64
N TRP A 415 19.91 2.68 5.45
CA TRP A 415 20.89 3.50 6.16
C TRP A 415 20.49 3.80 7.62
N MET A 416 19.24 3.50 8.01
CA MET A 416 18.77 3.62 9.40
C MET A 416 19.09 2.39 10.26
N TYR A 417 19.59 1.29 9.65
CA TYR A 417 19.87 0.02 10.34
C TYR A 417 21.34 -0.45 10.16
N PRO A 418 22.35 0.42 10.34
CA PRO A 418 23.73 0.07 10.03
C PRO A 418 24.29 -1.07 10.91
N GLU A 419 23.80 -1.21 12.14
CA GLU A 419 24.21 -2.30 13.04
C GLU A 419 23.63 -3.64 12.59
N PHE A 420 22.32 -3.70 12.33
CA PHE A 420 21.66 -4.91 11.85
C PHE A 420 22.25 -5.39 10.51
N ASN A 421 22.56 -4.46 9.61
CA ASN A 421 23.09 -4.77 8.29
C ASN A 421 24.47 -5.45 8.33
N LYS A 422 25.23 -5.26 9.42
CA LYS A 422 26.55 -5.87 9.62
C LYS A 422 26.49 -7.24 10.29
N LEU A 423 25.34 -7.63 10.86
CA LEU A 423 25.20 -8.93 11.50
C LEU A 423 25.16 -10.06 10.47
N SER A 424 25.86 -11.15 10.77
CA SER A 424 25.66 -12.44 10.14
C SER A 424 24.51 -13.21 10.81
N MET A 425 24.01 -14.27 10.16
CA MET A 425 23.01 -15.14 10.79
C MET A 425 23.57 -15.91 11.99
N ASP A 426 24.88 -16.09 12.07
CA ASP A 426 25.54 -16.76 13.18
C ASP A 426 25.60 -15.90 14.43
N ASP A 427 25.55 -14.57 14.28
CA ASP A 427 25.54 -13.63 15.39
C ASP A 427 24.20 -13.61 16.13
N ILE A 428 23.10 -13.98 15.45
CA ILE A 428 21.73 -13.92 15.96
C ILE A 428 21.42 -15.20 16.74
N VAL A 429 21.19 -15.06 18.06
CA VAL A 429 20.88 -16.18 18.96
C VAL A 429 19.42 -16.25 19.37
N ALA A 430 18.71 -15.12 19.37
CA ALA A 430 17.28 -15.05 19.65
C ALA A 430 16.66 -13.82 19.01
N TYR A 431 15.33 -13.74 19.08
CA TYR A 431 14.55 -12.61 18.63
C TYR A 431 13.70 -12.09 19.79
N HIS A 432 13.40 -10.80 19.77
CA HIS A 432 12.51 -10.18 20.73
C HIS A 432 11.39 -9.48 19.98
N TYR A 433 10.15 -9.87 20.30
CA TYR A 433 8.97 -9.12 19.91
C TYR A 433 8.63 -8.15 21.04
N VAL A 434 8.86 -6.86 20.80
CA VAL A 434 8.68 -5.80 21.79
C VAL A 434 7.48 -4.95 21.40
N VAL A 435 6.52 -4.78 22.30
CA VAL A 435 5.44 -3.81 22.13
C VAL A 435 5.62 -2.69 23.15
N ASP A 436 5.77 -1.47 22.64
CA ASP A 436 5.84 -0.25 23.46
C ASP A 436 4.55 0.55 23.32
N SER A 437 3.92 0.93 24.43
CA SER A 437 2.97 2.05 24.44
C SER A 437 3.76 3.35 24.47
N VAL A 438 3.81 4.05 23.35
CA VAL A 438 4.73 5.17 23.14
C VAL A 438 4.01 6.43 22.72
N CYS A 439 4.51 7.54 23.25
CA CYS A 439 4.22 8.89 22.78
C CYS A 439 5.45 9.43 22.06
N LEU A 440 5.26 9.77 20.79
CA LEU A 440 6.34 10.25 19.94
C LEU A 440 6.45 11.77 19.95
N GLY A 441 7.67 12.26 19.83
CA GLY A 441 7.98 13.67 19.64
C GLY A 441 9.20 13.85 18.76
N LEU A 442 9.48 15.10 18.39
CA LEU A 442 10.71 15.47 17.67
C LEU A 442 11.48 16.50 18.48
N THR A 443 12.78 16.31 18.64
CA THR A 443 13.68 17.29 19.25
C THR A 443 14.98 17.30 18.48
N GLU A 444 15.37 18.47 17.96
CA GLU A 444 16.59 18.66 17.16
C GLU A 444 16.71 17.66 16.00
N GLY A 445 15.59 17.38 15.33
CA GLY A 445 15.54 16.43 14.23
C GLY A 445 15.77 14.98 14.64
N LYS A 446 15.58 14.64 15.91
CA LYS A 446 15.65 13.27 16.42
C LYS A 446 14.30 12.87 17.01
N LEU A 447 13.92 11.63 16.73
CA LEU A 447 12.73 11.02 17.33
C LEU A 447 12.92 10.89 18.84
N VAL A 448 11.98 11.44 19.61
CA VAL A 448 11.88 11.25 21.05
C VAL A 448 10.77 10.24 21.32
N ARG A 449 11.06 9.23 22.12
CA ARG A 449 10.14 8.16 22.50
C ARG A 449 9.86 8.23 23.99
N ASP A 450 8.65 8.64 24.37
CA ASP A 450 8.16 8.55 25.73
C ASP A 450 7.41 7.23 25.92
N VAL A 451 8.13 6.20 26.38
CA VAL A 451 7.61 4.85 26.55
C VAL A 451 6.88 4.74 27.90
N ARG A 452 5.57 4.58 27.84
CA ARG A 452 4.69 4.46 29.02
C ARG A 452 4.52 3.02 29.49
N LYS A 453 4.68 2.06 28.59
CA LYS A 453 4.68 0.63 28.90
C LYS A 453 5.50 -0.12 27.88
N ARG A 454 6.16 -1.18 28.33
CA ARG A 454 6.89 -2.12 27.50
C ARG A 454 6.48 -3.55 27.83
N THR A 455 6.30 -4.38 26.82
CA THR A 455 6.19 -5.83 26.94
C THR A 455 7.17 -6.45 25.95
N ASP A 456 7.96 -7.41 26.42
CA ASP A 456 9.04 -8.05 25.66
C ASP A 456 8.83 -9.57 25.67
N TYR A 457 8.69 -10.16 24.48
CA TYR A 457 8.60 -11.59 24.28
C TYR A 457 9.88 -12.07 23.59
N ARG A 458 10.71 -12.81 24.34
CA ARG A 458 11.87 -13.49 23.77
C ARG A 458 11.43 -14.76 23.05
N ILE A 459 11.82 -14.89 21.78
CA ILE A 459 11.49 -16.00 20.89
C ILE A 459 12.79 -16.70 20.52
N ASP A 460 12.94 -17.94 20.97
CA ASP A 460 14.05 -18.79 20.56
C ASP A 460 13.83 -19.34 19.14
N PRO A 461 14.87 -19.35 18.28
CA PRO A 461 14.75 -19.83 16.90
C PRO A 461 14.59 -21.36 16.78
N LYS A 462 14.78 -22.12 17.88
CA LYS A 462 14.79 -23.60 17.91
C LYS A 462 13.41 -24.24 17.90
#